data_AF-A0A090T5X3-F1
#
_entry.id   AF-A0A090T5X3-F1
#
_cell.length_a   1.000
_cell.length_b   1.000
_cell.length_c   1.000
_cell.angle_alpha   90.00
_cell.angle_beta   90.00
_cell.angle_gamma   90.00
#
_symmetry.space_group_name_H-M   'P 1'
#
loop_
_entity.id
_entity.type
_entity.pdbx_description
1 polymer ?
#
loop_
_entity_poly.entity_id
_entity_poly.type
_entity_poly.pdbx_seq_one_letter_code
_entity_poly.pdbx_strand_id
1 'polypeptide(L)' 'MNTLYDRYQKPLFLVENGLGAHDVLTEDGQVNDDYRIDYLREHIIAMHDAMEDGVPLMGYTPWGCIDLVAALQVK' A
#
# COMPACT_ATOMS: atom_id res chain seq x y z
N MET A 1 8.96 8.96 -3.10
CA MET A 1 9.50 8.40 -4.36
C MET A 1 10.56 9.30 -4.98
N ASN A 2 10.33 10.63 -5.02
CA ASN A 2 11.22 11.62 -5.62
C ASN A 2 12.69 11.49 -5.19
N THR A 3 12.98 11.31 -3.90
CA THR A 3 14.37 11.13 -3.42
C THR A 3 15.09 9.92 -4.04
N LEU A 4 14.37 8.79 -4.24
CA LEU A 4 14.96 7.61 -4.87
C LEU A 4 15.21 7.85 -6.36
N TYR A 5 14.25 8.46 -7.04
CA TYR A 5 14.39 8.74 -8.46
C TYR A 5 15.48 9.79 -8.72
N ASP A 6 15.48 10.91 -7.98
CA ASP A 6 16.51 11.95 -8.05
C ASP A 6 17.91 11.35 -7.93
N ARG A 7 18.12 10.48 -6.95
CA ARG A 7 19.42 9.86 -6.68
C ARG A 7 19.84 8.83 -7.72
N TYR A 8 18.94 7.96 -8.18
CA TYR A 8 19.30 6.76 -8.93
C TYR A 8 18.85 6.78 -10.39
N GLN A 9 17.88 7.63 -10.73
CA GLN A 9 17.33 7.81 -12.08
C GLN A 9 16.90 6.48 -12.72
N LYS A 10 16.37 5.57 -11.91
CA LYS A 10 15.82 4.28 -12.34
C LYS A 10 14.31 4.26 -12.16
N PRO A 11 13.56 3.62 -13.09
CA PRO A 11 12.15 3.33 -12.88
C PRO A 11 11.92 2.62 -11.56
N LEU A 12 10.80 2.96 -10.91
CA LEU A 12 10.44 2.41 -9.62
C LEU A 12 9.28 1.41 -9.79
N PHE A 13 9.27 0.38 -8.96
CA PHE A 13 8.14 -0.53 -8.79
C PHE A 13 7.89 -0.64 -7.29
N LEU A 14 6.70 -0.28 -6.84
CA LEU A 14 6.36 -0.35 -5.42
C LEU A 14 5.86 -1.77 -5.10
N VAL A 15 6.74 -2.60 -4.55
CA VAL A 15 6.47 -4.04 -4.34
C VAL A 15 5.65 -4.33 -3.08
N GLU A 16 5.61 -3.41 -2.12
CA GLU A 16 4.87 -3.61 -0.87
C GLU A 16 4.46 -2.26 -0.26
N ASN A 17 3.17 -2.10 -0.01
CA ASN A 17 2.60 -1.07 0.86
C ASN A 17 1.19 -1.51 1.27
N GLY A 18 0.85 -1.35 2.55
CA GLY A 18 -0.45 -1.75 3.08
C GLY A 18 -0.59 -1.40 4.56
N LEU A 19 -1.78 -1.65 5.10
CA LEU A 19 -2.14 -1.35 6.49
C LEU A 19 -2.63 -2.62 7.21
N GLY A 20 -1.92 -2.99 8.28
CA GLY A 20 -2.38 -3.98 9.24
C GLY A 20 -3.29 -3.34 10.29
N ALA A 21 -4.45 -3.95 10.54
CA ALA A 21 -5.41 -3.51 11.54
C ALA A 21 -6.18 -4.72 12.07
N HIS A 22 -6.98 -4.51 13.12
CA HIS A 22 -7.90 -5.53 13.61
C HIS A 22 -9.24 -5.43 12.89
N ASP A 23 -9.41 -6.26 11.85
CA ASP A 23 -10.67 -6.40 11.15
C ASP A 23 -11.76 -7.00 12.06
N VAL A 24 -13.00 -6.54 11.91
CA VAL A 24 -14.17 -7.06 12.65
C VAL A 24 -15.13 -7.70 11.67
N LEU A 25 -15.45 -8.97 11.92
CA LEU A 25 -16.45 -9.70 11.15
C LEU A 25 -17.85 -9.33 11.64
N THR A 26 -18.69 -8.83 10.76
CA THR A 26 -20.10 -8.55 11.06
C THR A 26 -20.92 -9.85 11.16
N GLU A 27 -22.13 -9.78 11.71
CA GLU A 27 -23.01 -10.95 11.87
C GLU A 27 -23.39 -11.61 10.53
N ASP A 28 -23.41 -10.84 9.45
CA ASP A 28 -23.67 -11.29 8.08
C ASP A 28 -22.40 -11.72 7.32
N GLY A 29 -21.25 -11.76 7.99
CA GLY A 29 -19.99 -12.28 7.44
C GLY A 29 -19.23 -11.31 6.56
N GLN A 30 -19.42 -10.00 6.73
CA GLN A 30 -18.70 -8.95 6.02
C GLN A 30 -17.60 -8.32 6.88
N VAL A 31 -16.65 -7.65 6.22
CA VAL A 31 -15.63 -6.82 6.85
C VAL A 31 -15.74 -5.42 6.25
N ASN A 32 -15.94 -4.42 7.10
CA ASN A 32 -16.00 -3.02 6.70
C ASN A 32 -14.67 -2.35 7.05
N ASP A 33 -13.74 -2.29 6.09
CA ASP A 33 -12.35 -1.85 6.30
C ASP A 33 -12.04 -0.49 5.67
N ASP A 34 -12.92 0.49 5.88
CA ASP A 34 -12.76 1.85 5.34
C ASP A 34 -11.39 2.47 5.67
N TYR A 35 -10.81 2.15 6.84
CA TYR A 35 -9.46 2.58 7.22
C TYR A 35 -8.38 2.10 6.24
N ARG A 36 -8.52 0.89 5.69
CA ARG A 36 -7.57 0.30 4.73
C ARG A 36 -7.78 0.93 3.36
N ILE A 37 -9.04 1.10 2.97
CA ILE A 37 -9.41 1.81 1.73
C ILE A 37 -8.83 3.23 1.74
N ASP A 38 -9.02 3.97 2.83
CA ASP A 38 -8.52 5.35 2.97
C ASP A 38 -6.99 5.39 2.92
N TYR A 39 -6.31 4.50 3.66
CA TYR A 39 -4.86 4.40 3.63
C TYR A 39 -4.33 4.17 2.20
N LEU A 40 -4.88 3.20 1.49
CA LEU A 40 -4.46 2.87 0.13
C LEU A 40 -4.76 4.01 -0.84
N ARG A 41 -5.91 4.66 -0.71
CA ARG A 41 -6.30 5.82 -1.54
C ARG A 41 -5.28 6.95 -1.44
N GLU A 42 -4.91 7.33 -0.22
CA GLU A 42 -3.94 8.42 0.00
C GLU A 42 -2.56 8.08 -0.59
N HIS A 43 -2.13 6.82 -0.48
CA HIS A 43 -0.85 6.39 -1.07
C HIS A 43 -0.90 6.35 -2.60
N ILE A 44 -2.03 5.97 -3.20
CA ILE A 44 -2.23 5.99 -4.65
C ILE A 44 -2.20 7.43 -5.17
N ILE A 45 -2.82 8.39 -4.47
CA ILE A 45 -2.75 9.81 -4.81
C ILE A 45 -1.29 10.29 -4.76
N ALA A 46 -0.54 9.97 -3.69
CA ALA A 46 0.87 10.35 -3.59
C ALA A 46 1.76 9.69 -4.66
N MET A 47 1.46 8.46 -5.08
CA MET A 47 2.14 7.80 -6.20
C MET A 47 1.85 8.51 -7.53
N HIS A 48 0.60 8.92 -7.74
CA HIS A 48 0.20 9.71 -8.90
C HIS A 48 0.94 11.07 -8.93
N ASP A 49 0.99 11.78 -7.80
CA ASP A 49 1.72 13.05 -7.71
C ASP A 49 3.22 12.88 -8.04
N ALA A 50 3.84 11.80 -7.58
CA ALA A 50 5.22 11.48 -7.95
C ALA A 50 5.39 11.17 -9.45
N MET A 51 4.37 10.58 -10.09
CA MET A 51 4.38 10.37 -11.55
C MET A 51 4.28 11.69 -12.30
N GLU A 52 3.47 12.63 -11.82
CA GLU A 52 3.39 14.01 -12.36
C GLU A 52 4.72 14.77 -12.19
N ASP A 53 5.46 14.50 -11.11
CA ASP A 53 6.83 14.99 -10.91
C ASP A 53 7.88 14.33 -11.84
N GLY A 54 7.47 13.39 -12.70
CA GLY A 54 8.31 12.73 -13.70
C GLY A 54 8.93 11.42 -13.26
N VAL A 55 8.53 10.84 -12.12
CA VAL A 55 9.00 9.53 -11.69
C VAL A 55 8.36 8.42 -12.54
N PRO A 56 9.14 7.59 -13.26
CA PRO A 56 8.59 6.48 -14.03
C PRO A 56 8.22 5.32 -13.09
N LEU A 57 6.97 5.30 -12.62
CA LEU A 57 6.40 4.21 -11.85
C LEU A 57 5.89 3.09 -12.77
N MET A 58 6.42 1.88 -12.60
CA MET A 58 6.10 0.71 -13.42
C MET A 58 4.89 -0.08 -12.92
N GLY A 59 4.59 0.03 -11.62
CA GLY A 59 3.52 -0.75 -10.99
C GLY A 59 3.54 -0.66 -9.48
N TYR A 60 2.47 -1.19 -8.89
CA TYR A 60 2.21 -1.22 -7.46
C TYR A 60 1.55 -2.54 -7.07
N THR A 61 2.06 -3.20 -6.03
CA THR A 61 1.44 -4.37 -5.40
C THR A 61 1.11 -4.09 -3.93
N PRO A 62 -0.18 -4.07 -3.54
CA PRO A 62 -0.59 -3.85 -2.16
C PRO A 62 -0.28 -5.07 -1.28
N TRP A 63 -0.10 -4.83 0.02
CA TRP A 63 0.15 -5.86 1.03
C TRP A 63 -1.04 -6.03 1.99
N GLY A 64 -1.53 -7.24 2.27
CA GLY A 64 -1.35 -8.52 1.57
C GLY A 64 -2.46 -8.78 0.54
N CYS A 65 -2.36 -9.89 -0.21
CA CYS A 65 -3.45 -10.31 -1.12
C CYS A 65 -4.60 -11.04 -0.41
N ILE A 66 -4.28 -11.67 0.72
CA ILE A 66 -5.19 -12.32 1.68
C ILE A 66 -4.56 -12.19 3.08
N ASP A 67 -5.33 -12.49 4.12
CA ASP A 67 -4.82 -12.58 5.48
C ASP A 67 -3.71 -13.65 5.59
N LEU A 68 -2.70 -13.34 6.39
CA LEU A 68 -1.51 -14.18 6.55
C LEU A 68 -0.88 -14.03 7.94
N VAL A 69 0.01 -14.96 8.28
CA VAL A 69 0.73 -14.94 9.57
C VAL A 69 1.86 -13.92 9.51
N ALA A 70 1.85 -12.97 10.45
CA ALA A 70 2.94 -12.02 10.59
C ALA A 70 4.23 -12.69 11.11
N ALA A 71 5.39 -12.22 10.65
CA ALA A 71 6.70 -12.78 11.03
C ALA A 71 6.99 -12.69 12.54
N LEU A 72 6.39 -11.70 13.23
CA LEU A 72 6.51 -11.50 14.68
C LEU A 72 5.12 -11.35 15.28
N GLN A 73 4.41 -12.46 15.43
CA GLN A 73 3.18 -12.49 16.22
C GLN A 73 3.58 -12.59 17.71
N VAL A 74 3.72 -11.44 18.38
CA VAL A 74 3.76 -11.43 19.84
C VAL A 74 2.34 -11.71 20.32
N LYS A 75 2.18 -12.79 21.10
CA LYS A 75 0.91 -13.21 21.69
C LYS A 75 0.34 -12.14 22.62
#